data_AF-A0A5B0QQC8-F1
#
_entry.id   AF-A0A5B0QQC8-F1
#
_cell.length_a   1.000
_cell.length_b   1.000
_cell.length_c   1.000
_cell.angle_alpha   90.00
_cell.angle_beta   90.00
_cell.angle_gamma   90.00
#
_symmetry.space_group_name_H-M   'P 1'
#
loop_
_entity.id
_entity.type
_entity.pdbx_description
1 polymer ?
#
loop_
_entity_poly.entity_id
_entity_poly.type
_entity_poly.pdbx_seq_one_letter_code
_entity_poly.pdbx_strand_id
1 'polypeptide(L)'
;MHSYQHSPVKSQQHPIIQANMDEYKRFATLHGYEGNQQTEHFEVVLKAVGVERLRTYHDDLEEMILIKLKPADTKHEDVISRWAKFFHGYKRSFAKLKKILNLTDADHENQIKQLVELAHFIRFPTEKEPSGMSQEEMLTRIIASQRSGRQSPISQAQHPNHKAEG
;
A
#
# COMPACT_ATOMS: atom_id res chain seq x y z
N MET A 1 1.41 -10.25 55.54
CA MET A 1 0.76 -11.07 54.49
C MET A 1 0.88 -10.29 53.21
N HIS A 2 1.78 -10.70 52.31
CA HIS A 2 2.10 -9.97 51.09
C HIS A 2 1.12 -10.31 49.95
N SER A 3 0.72 -9.23 49.29
CA SER A 3 -0.19 -9.05 48.16
C SER A 3 0.05 -9.96 46.96
N TYR A 4 -1.03 -10.36 46.28
CA TYR A 4 -1.03 -10.51 44.82
C TYR A 4 -2.28 -9.84 44.25
N GLN A 5 -2.11 -8.58 43.82
CA GLN A 5 -3.02 -7.92 42.90
C GLN A 5 -2.75 -8.53 41.52
N HIS A 6 -3.72 -9.29 40.99
CA HIS A 6 -3.72 -9.65 39.59
C HIS A 6 -3.84 -8.38 38.76
N SER A 7 -2.75 -7.97 38.12
CA SER A 7 -2.79 -6.94 37.08
C SER A 7 -3.55 -7.49 35.87
N PRO A 8 -4.48 -6.74 35.26
CA PRO A 8 -5.12 -7.17 34.03
C PRO A 8 -4.09 -7.03 32.90
N VAL A 9 -3.80 -8.15 32.23
CA VAL A 9 -3.07 -8.16 30.96
C VAL A 9 -3.89 -7.30 29.99
N LYS A 10 -3.43 -6.06 29.76
CA LYS A 10 -4.13 -5.06 28.96
C LYS A 10 -4.36 -5.59 27.54
N SER A 11 -5.61 -5.42 27.09
CA SER A 11 -6.23 -5.76 25.81
C SER A 11 -5.54 -5.19 24.55
N GLN A 12 -4.26 -5.47 24.34
CA GLN A 12 -3.56 -5.10 23.09
C GLN A 12 -3.65 -6.21 22.02
N GLN A 13 -3.85 -7.47 22.42
CA GLN A 13 -4.03 -8.57 21.47
C GLN A 13 -5.32 -8.43 20.65
N HIS A 14 -6.44 -8.05 21.28
CA HIS A 14 -7.74 -7.95 20.63
C HIS A 14 -7.80 -6.88 19.51
N PRO A 15 -7.30 -5.65 19.70
CA PRO A 15 -7.24 -4.64 18.64
C PRO A 15 -6.36 -5.06 17.47
N ILE A 16 -5.22 -5.72 17.74
CA ILE A 16 -4.29 -6.17 16.70
C ILE A 16 -4.93 -7.30 15.87
N ILE A 17 -5.58 -8.27 16.52
CA ILE A 17 -6.29 -9.35 15.83
C ILE A 17 -7.42 -8.79 14.96
N GLN A 18 -8.20 -7.83 15.47
CA GLN A 18 -9.27 -7.20 14.71
C GLN A 18 -8.73 -6.43 13.50
N ALA A 19 -7.70 -5.60 13.69
CA ALA A 19 -7.03 -4.88 12.62
C ALA A 19 -6.53 -5.81 11.52
N ASN A 20 -5.93 -6.95 11.89
CA ASN A 20 -5.46 -7.95 10.93
C ASN A 20 -6.62 -8.57 10.14
N MET A 21 -7.75 -8.85 10.79
CA MET A 21 -8.93 -9.42 10.13
C MET A 21 -9.59 -8.44 9.16
N ASP A 22 -9.62 -7.16 9.48
CA ASP A 22 -10.17 -6.14 8.59
C ASP A 22 -9.25 -5.92 7.38
N GLU A 23 -7.93 -5.85 7.59
CA GLU A 23 -6.98 -5.78 6.48
C GLU A 23 -6.98 -7.05 5.62
N TYR A 24 -7.23 -8.22 6.21
CA TYR A 24 -7.39 -9.47 5.46
C TYR A 24 -8.58 -9.41 4.50
N LYS A 25 -9.72 -8.87 4.94
CA LYS A 25 -10.92 -8.72 4.08
C LYS A 25 -10.69 -7.70 2.96
N ARG A 26 -10.00 -6.59 3.26
CA ARG A 26 -9.62 -5.60 2.24
C ARG A 26 -8.67 -6.21 1.22
N PHE A 27 -7.66 -6.95 1.69
CA PHE A 27 -6.73 -7.68 0.83
C PHE A 27 -7.45 -8.67 -0.08
N ALA A 28 -8.39 -9.45 0.47
CA ALA A 28 -9.25 -10.37 -0.29
C ALA A 28 -9.97 -9.66 -1.44
N THR A 29 -10.61 -8.55 -1.09
CA THR A 29 -11.47 -7.78 -1.99
C THR A 29 -10.66 -7.12 -3.10
N LEU A 30 -9.53 -6.50 -2.74
CA LEU A 30 -8.75 -5.69 -3.67
C LEU A 30 -7.87 -6.55 -4.59
N HIS A 31 -7.33 -7.67 -4.12
CA HIS A 31 -6.36 -8.44 -4.91
C HIS A 31 -6.97 -9.67 -5.57
N GLY A 32 -8.05 -10.24 -5.03
CA GLY A 32 -8.83 -11.28 -5.72
C GLY A 32 -8.08 -12.60 -5.95
N TYR A 33 -7.26 -13.02 -5.00
CA TYR A 33 -6.61 -14.34 -5.02
C TYR A 33 -7.63 -15.47 -4.90
N GLU A 34 -7.38 -16.59 -5.59
CA GLU A 34 -8.28 -17.76 -5.57
C GLU A 34 -7.86 -18.76 -4.49
N GLY A 35 -8.84 -19.38 -3.83
CA GLY A 35 -8.61 -20.48 -2.88
C GLY A 35 -7.73 -20.11 -1.69
N ASN A 36 -6.81 -21.01 -1.32
CA ASN A 36 -5.89 -20.83 -0.19
C ASN A 36 -4.77 -19.80 -0.46
N GLN A 37 -4.56 -19.39 -1.72
CA GLN A 37 -3.50 -18.44 -2.08
C GLN A 37 -3.65 -17.10 -1.36
N GLN A 38 -4.89 -16.68 -1.09
CA GLN A 38 -5.15 -15.42 -0.39
C GLN A 38 -4.49 -15.39 1.00
N THR A 39 -4.66 -16.45 1.79
CA THR A 39 -4.10 -16.54 3.15
C THR A 39 -2.58 -16.55 3.09
N GLU A 40 -2.00 -17.36 2.21
CA GLU A 40 -0.55 -17.46 2.04
C GLU A 40 0.07 -16.11 1.62
N HIS A 41 -0.50 -15.44 0.61
CA HIS A 41 -0.01 -14.14 0.17
C HIS A 41 -0.21 -13.05 1.21
N PHE A 42 -1.35 -13.04 1.91
CA PHE A 42 -1.60 -12.08 2.97
C PHE A 42 -0.59 -12.22 4.11
N GLU A 43 -0.31 -13.44 4.57
CA GLU A 43 0.68 -13.68 5.64
C GLU A 43 2.08 -13.22 5.22
N VAL A 44 2.48 -13.50 3.99
CA VAL A 44 3.78 -13.06 3.44
C VAL A 44 3.86 -11.54 3.39
N VAL A 45 2.84 -10.86 2.86
CA VAL A 45 2.79 -9.39 2.78
C VAL A 45 2.77 -8.79 4.19
N LEU A 46 1.91 -9.28 5.06
CA LEU A 46 1.79 -8.82 6.45
C LEU A 46 3.12 -8.94 7.20
N LYS A 47 3.83 -10.06 7.03
CA LYS A 47 5.16 -10.28 7.61
C LYS A 47 6.21 -9.32 7.03
N ALA A 48 6.13 -8.99 5.75
CA ALA A 48 7.10 -8.15 5.07
C ALA A 48 6.94 -6.66 5.39
N VAL A 49 5.71 -6.14 5.43
CA VAL A 49 5.45 -4.70 5.52
C VAL A 49 4.74 -4.25 6.80
N GLY A 50 4.15 -5.19 7.55
CA GLY A 50 3.35 -4.90 8.74
C GLY A 50 1.94 -4.37 8.44
N VAL A 51 1.05 -4.48 9.43
CA VAL A 51 -0.37 -4.14 9.28
C VAL A 51 -0.60 -2.64 9.00
N GLU A 52 0.17 -1.75 9.63
CA GLU A 52 0.00 -0.30 9.47
C GLU A 52 0.27 0.15 8.04
N ARG A 53 1.34 -0.39 7.45
CA ARG A 53 1.72 -0.03 6.09
C ARG A 53 0.80 -0.66 5.05
N LEU A 54 0.36 -1.89 5.30
CA LEU A 54 -0.64 -2.54 4.46
C LEU A 54 -1.96 -1.75 4.46
N ARG A 55 -2.36 -1.22 5.63
CA ARG A 55 -3.51 -0.33 5.74
C ARG A 55 -3.34 0.94 4.92
N THR A 56 -2.22 1.66 5.07
CA THR A 56 -1.96 2.87 4.28
C THR A 56 -2.00 2.58 2.79
N TYR A 57 -1.41 1.46 2.36
CA TYR A 57 -1.48 1.04 0.96
C TYR A 57 -2.92 0.80 0.49
N HIS A 58 -3.73 0.09 1.26
CA HIS A 58 -5.14 -0.13 0.88
C HIS A 58 -5.93 1.18 0.89
N ASP A 59 -5.66 2.10 1.82
CA ASP A 59 -6.30 3.42 1.88
C ASP A 59 -5.97 4.23 0.61
N ASP A 60 -4.69 4.30 0.24
CA ASP A 60 -4.23 4.98 -0.98
C ASP A 60 -4.85 4.35 -2.24
N LEU A 61 -4.92 3.02 -2.28
CA LEU A 61 -5.48 2.28 -3.40
C LEU A 61 -6.99 2.53 -3.56
N GLU A 62 -7.75 2.39 -2.47
CA GLU A 62 -9.19 2.62 -2.47
C GLU A 62 -9.52 4.08 -2.79
N GLU A 63 -8.79 5.04 -2.21
CA GLU A 63 -8.94 6.46 -2.54
C GLU A 63 -8.70 6.70 -4.04
N MET A 64 -7.66 6.10 -4.60
CA MET A 64 -7.34 6.25 -6.02
C MET A 64 -8.43 5.65 -6.91
N ILE A 65 -8.72 4.35 -6.77
CA ILE A 65 -9.55 3.64 -7.75
C ILE A 65 -11.05 3.76 -7.49
N LEU A 66 -11.50 4.03 -6.26
CA LEU A 66 -12.92 4.10 -5.92
C LEU A 66 -13.44 5.53 -5.72
N ILE A 67 -12.57 6.47 -5.34
CA ILE A 67 -12.98 7.85 -5.06
C ILE A 67 -12.53 8.81 -6.16
N LYS A 68 -11.22 8.85 -6.47
CA LYS A 68 -10.65 9.85 -7.40
C LYS A 68 -10.92 9.54 -8.86
N LEU A 69 -10.71 8.28 -9.28
CA LEU A 69 -10.72 7.91 -10.70
C LEU A 69 -12.01 7.24 -11.16
N LYS A 70 -12.82 6.77 -10.22
CA LYS A 70 -14.04 6.05 -10.56
C LYS A 70 -15.10 6.99 -11.15
N PRO A 71 -15.63 6.73 -12.35
CA PRO A 71 -16.78 7.47 -12.86
C PRO A 71 -18.03 7.24 -11.99
N ALA A 72 -18.90 8.25 -11.87
CA ALA A 72 -20.09 8.20 -11.02
C ALA A 72 -20.96 6.95 -11.29
N ASP A 73 -21.23 6.68 -12.58
CA ASP A 73 -22.14 5.59 -13.02
C ASP A 73 -21.49 4.20 -13.06
N THR A 74 -20.20 4.10 -12.75
CA THR A 74 -19.51 2.81 -12.70
C THR A 74 -19.74 2.15 -11.34
N LYS A 75 -19.85 0.82 -11.27
CA LYS A 75 -19.95 0.10 -9.99
C LYS A 75 -18.59 -0.16 -9.36
N HIS A 76 -18.51 -0.18 -8.02
CA HIS A 76 -17.27 -0.54 -7.30
C HIS A 76 -16.74 -1.91 -7.71
N GLU A 77 -17.62 -2.91 -7.78
CA GLU A 77 -17.27 -4.29 -8.13
C GLU A 77 -16.58 -4.42 -9.49
N ASP A 78 -17.02 -3.63 -10.48
CA ASP A 78 -16.44 -3.66 -11.82
C ASP A 78 -15.02 -3.09 -11.81
N VAL A 79 -14.80 -1.98 -11.10
CA VAL A 79 -13.46 -1.37 -10.95
C VAL A 79 -12.52 -2.32 -10.22
N ILE A 80 -12.96 -2.89 -9.09
CA ILE A 80 -12.18 -3.84 -8.29
C ILE A 80 -11.81 -5.07 -9.14
N SER A 81 -12.76 -5.62 -9.89
CA SER A 81 -12.50 -6.76 -10.79
C SER A 81 -11.48 -6.43 -11.89
N ARG A 82 -11.51 -5.21 -12.43
CA ARG A 82 -10.52 -4.76 -13.43
C ARG A 82 -9.15 -4.52 -12.81
N TRP A 83 -9.12 -3.94 -11.62
CA TRP A 83 -7.91 -3.74 -10.83
C TRP A 83 -7.23 -5.07 -10.52
N ALA A 84 -7.93 -6.05 -9.93
CA ALA A 84 -7.36 -7.36 -9.59
C ALA A 84 -6.76 -8.07 -10.81
N LYS A 85 -7.42 -7.99 -11.98
CA LYS A 85 -6.89 -8.55 -13.24
C LYS A 85 -5.61 -7.85 -13.71
N PHE A 86 -5.52 -6.54 -13.48
CA PHE A 86 -4.32 -5.76 -13.76
C PHE A 86 -3.19 -6.09 -12.79
N PHE A 87 -3.50 -6.13 -11.50
CA PHE A 87 -2.59 -6.55 -10.45
C PHE A 87 -1.98 -7.94 -10.72
N HIS A 88 -2.78 -8.89 -11.21
CA HIS A 88 -2.30 -10.22 -11.60
C HIS A 88 -1.60 -10.29 -12.97
N GLY A 89 -1.42 -9.17 -13.69
CA GLY A 89 -0.72 -9.13 -14.97
C GLY A 89 -1.45 -9.82 -16.12
N TYR A 90 -2.79 -9.80 -16.12
CA TYR A 90 -3.54 -10.42 -17.21
C TYR A 90 -3.39 -9.59 -18.48
N LYS A 91 -3.17 -10.23 -19.62
CA LYS A 91 -3.00 -9.53 -20.91
C LYS A 91 -4.15 -8.56 -21.20
N ARG A 92 -3.83 -7.32 -21.61
CA ARG A 92 -4.78 -6.22 -21.90
C ARG A 92 -5.62 -5.76 -20.68
N SER A 93 -5.34 -6.26 -19.48
CA SER A 93 -6.08 -5.85 -18.27
C SER A 93 -5.90 -4.36 -17.97
N PHE A 94 -4.68 -3.83 -18.13
CA PHE A 94 -4.42 -2.42 -17.87
C PHE A 94 -5.20 -1.51 -18.82
N ALA A 95 -5.26 -1.84 -20.11
CA ALA A 95 -6.07 -1.10 -21.07
C ALA A 95 -7.57 -1.12 -20.71
N LYS A 96 -8.08 -2.25 -20.19
CA LYS A 96 -9.47 -2.35 -19.71
C LYS A 96 -9.70 -1.56 -18.42
N LEU A 97 -8.71 -1.52 -17.53
CA LEU A 97 -8.74 -0.70 -16.32
C LEU A 97 -8.76 0.79 -16.67
N LYS A 98 -7.86 1.24 -17.55
CA LYS A 98 -7.87 2.62 -18.06
C LYS A 98 -9.22 2.98 -18.66
N LYS A 99 -9.80 2.08 -19.47
CA LYS A 99 -11.11 2.31 -20.10
C LYS A 99 -12.23 2.48 -19.08
N ILE A 100 -12.31 1.65 -18.03
CA ILE A 100 -13.39 1.77 -17.04
C ILE A 100 -13.20 3.00 -16.12
N LEU A 101 -11.96 3.45 -15.94
CA LEU A 101 -11.62 4.65 -15.20
C LEU A 101 -11.59 5.92 -16.08
N ASN A 102 -11.99 5.82 -17.36
CA ASN A 102 -11.90 6.90 -18.35
C ASN A 102 -10.52 7.59 -18.44
N LEU A 103 -9.44 6.84 -18.25
CA LEU A 103 -8.07 7.35 -18.28
C LEU A 103 -7.50 7.38 -19.71
N THR A 104 -6.81 8.47 -20.02
CA THR A 104 -6.08 8.73 -21.26
C THR A 104 -4.61 8.98 -20.93
N ASP A 105 -3.70 8.54 -21.79
CA ASP A 105 -2.26 8.74 -21.54
C ASP A 105 -1.86 10.23 -21.57
N ALA A 106 -2.62 11.07 -22.28
CA ALA A 106 -2.35 12.51 -22.40
C ALA A 106 -2.79 13.30 -21.15
N ASP A 107 -3.98 13.02 -20.60
CA ASP A 107 -4.56 13.85 -19.54
C ASP A 107 -4.33 13.27 -18.14
N HIS A 108 -3.93 11.99 -18.06
CA HIS A 108 -3.89 11.25 -16.80
C HIS A 108 -2.55 10.52 -16.55
N GLU A 109 -1.45 11.03 -17.10
CA GLU A 109 -0.12 10.41 -16.99
C GLU A 109 0.26 10.11 -15.52
N ASN A 110 0.06 11.09 -14.63
CA ASN A 110 0.41 10.96 -13.21
C ASN A 110 -0.42 9.88 -12.50
N GLN A 111 -1.72 9.84 -12.76
CA GLN A 111 -2.65 8.86 -12.18
C GLN A 111 -2.33 7.45 -12.70
N ILE A 112 -2.03 7.34 -13.99
CA ILE A 112 -1.57 6.09 -14.62
C ILE A 112 -0.28 5.60 -13.95
N LYS A 113 0.69 6.48 -13.74
CA LYS A 113 1.95 6.15 -13.05
C LYS A 113 1.69 5.68 -11.61
N GLN A 114 0.84 6.38 -10.86
CA GLN A 114 0.50 6.01 -9.48
C GLN A 114 -0.21 4.64 -9.40
N LEU A 115 -1.13 4.33 -10.34
CA LEU A 115 -1.77 3.01 -10.40
C LEU A 115 -0.76 1.88 -10.65
N VAL A 116 0.21 2.12 -11.52
CA VAL A 116 1.29 1.17 -11.79
C VAL A 116 2.14 0.98 -10.52
N GLU A 117 2.55 2.06 -9.85
CA GLU A 117 3.32 2.01 -8.61
C GLU A 117 2.57 1.25 -7.50
N LEU A 118 1.27 1.50 -7.31
CA LEU A 118 0.42 0.77 -6.37
C LEU A 118 0.30 -0.71 -6.71
N ALA A 119 0.21 -1.07 -7.98
CA ALA A 119 0.18 -2.48 -8.38
C ALA A 119 1.52 -3.15 -8.02
N HIS A 120 2.63 -2.47 -8.26
CA HIS A 120 3.97 -2.98 -7.97
C HIS A 120 4.35 -3.00 -6.49
N PHE A 121 3.61 -2.31 -5.61
CA PHE A 121 3.92 -2.24 -4.17
C PHE A 121 3.95 -3.61 -3.47
N ILE A 122 3.02 -4.51 -3.82
CA ILE A 122 2.93 -5.88 -3.25
C ILE A 122 2.84 -6.97 -4.32
N ARG A 123 2.90 -6.61 -5.61
CA ARG A 123 2.90 -7.61 -6.69
C ARG A 123 4.23 -8.35 -6.65
N PHE A 124 4.18 -9.57 -6.12
CA PHE A 124 5.21 -10.56 -6.37
C PHE A 124 5.32 -10.76 -7.89
N PRO A 125 6.54 -10.80 -8.46
CA PRO A 125 6.71 -11.05 -9.88
C PRO A 125 6.06 -12.39 -10.22
N THR A 126 4.99 -12.34 -11.00
CA THR A 126 4.40 -13.52 -11.63
C THR A 126 5.00 -13.65 -13.01
N GLU A 127 5.41 -14.86 -13.40
CA GLU A 127 6.12 -15.19 -14.65
C GLU A 127 5.46 -14.67 -15.94
N LYS A 128 4.22 -14.18 -15.87
CA LYS A 128 3.38 -13.86 -17.02
C LYS A 128 3.52 -12.44 -17.57
N GLU A 129 3.98 -11.47 -16.79
CA GLU A 129 4.35 -10.12 -17.28
C GLU A 129 5.46 -9.53 -16.40
N PRO A 130 6.74 -9.59 -16.82
CA PRO A 130 7.84 -9.04 -16.05
C PRO A 130 7.66 -7.52 -15.93
N SER A 131 7.66 -7.04 -14.69
CA SER A 131 7.64 -5.62 -14.30
C SER A 131 8.82 -4.81 -14.87
N GLY A 132 9.81 -5.47 -15.49
CA GLY A 132 11.11 -4.88 -15.84
C GLY A 132 11.97 -4.52 -14.63
N MET A 133 11.42 -4.61 -13.41
CA MET A 133 12.10 -4.39 -12.13
C MET A 133 12.18 -5.70 -11.35
N SER A 134 13.36 -6.03 -10.86
CA SER A 134 13.57 -7.12 -9.91
C SER A 134 12.80 -6.87 -8.60
N GLN A 135 12.49 -7.95 -7.88
CA GLN A 135 11.88 -7.88 -6.55
C GLN A 135 12.72 -7.02 -5.58
N GLU A 136 14.04 -7.06 -5.72
CA GLU A 136 14.99 -6.26 -4.93
C GLU A 136 14.92 -4.77 -5.27
N GLU A 137 14.76 -4.38 -6.53
CA GLU A 137 14.58 -2.98 -6.93
C GLU A 137 13.26 -2.39 -6.41
N MET A 138 12.19 -3.19 -6.41
CA MET A 138 10.91 -2.79 -5.81
C MET A 138 11.01 -2.64 -4.30
N LEU A 139 11.55 -3.63 -3.60
CA LEU A 139 11.79 -3.55 -2.14
C LEU A 139 12.70 -2.36 -1.79
N THR A 140 13.73 -2.10 -2.59
CA THR A 140 14.62 -0.96 -2.40
C THR A 140 13.89 0.37 -2.57
N ARG A 141 13.02 0.53 -3.57
CA ARG A 141 12.19 1.74 -3.73
C ARG A 141 11.21 1.94 -2.59
N ILE A 142 10.59 0.85 -2.14
CA ILE A 142 9.69 0.81 -0.99
C ILE A 142 10.45 1.22 0.29
N ILE A 143 11.70 0.80 0.47
CA ILE A 143 12.52 1.21 1.62
C ILE A 143 13.06 2.65 1.44
N ALA A 144 13.42 3.05 0.22
CA ALA A 144 13.90 4.40 -0.06
C ALA A 144 12.82 5.47 0.15
N SER A 145 11.55 5.16 -0.15
CA SER A 145 10.42 6.05 0.18
C SER A 145 10.24 6.23 1.70
N GLN A 146 10.61 5.24 2.53
CA GLN A 146 10.64 5.38 4.00
C GLN A 146 11.70 6.39 4.47
N ARG A 147 12.85 6.48 3.77
CA ARG A 147 13.93 7.40 4.13
C ARG A 147 13.61 8.84 3.72
N SER A 148 12.95 9.03 2.58
CA SER A 148 12.59 10.37 2.10
C SER A 148 11.44 11.02 2.89
N GLY A 149 10.56 10.23 3.52
CA GLY A 149 9.50 10.73 4.42
C GLY A 149 9.98 11.13 5.83
N ARG A 150 11.26 10.94 6.17
CA ARG A 150 11.87 11.31 7.46
C ARG A 150 12.70 12.60 7.43
N GLN A 151 12.55 13.43 6.39
CA GLN A 151 13.11 14.77 6.39
C GLN A 151 11.98 15.82 6.46
N SER A 152 11.38 15.94 7.65
CA SER A 152 10.91 17.25 8.08
C SER A 152 12.15 18.13 8.30
N PRO A 153 12.25 19.32 7.70
CA PRO A 153 13.34 20.24 7.99
C PRO A 153 13.07 20.84 9.36
N ILE A 154 13.79 20.37 10.39
CA ILE A 154 13.79 20.99 11.71
C ILE A 154 15.22 21.40 12.04
N SER A 155 15.33 22.70 12.35
CA SER A 155 16.42 23.39 13.04
C SER A 155 17.60 23.89 12.19
N GLN A 156 17.38 25.01 11.49
CA GLN A 156 18.36 26.10 11.54
C GLN A 156 18.11 26.91 12.81
N ALA A 157 18.77 26.53 13.89
CA ALA A 157 18.95 27.38 15.06
C ALA A 157 20.30 27.03 15.72
N GLN A 158 21.39 27.63 15.24
CA GLN A 158 22.57 27.85 16.06
C GLN A 158 23.18 29.23 15.76
N HIS A 159 23.12 30.08 16.78
CA HIS A 159 23.86 31.32 16.99
C HIS A 159 25.35 31.22 16.65
N PRO A 160 26.01 32.32 16.26
CA PRO A 160 27.38 32.58 16.64
C PRO A 160 27.40 33.47 17.89
N ASN A 161 28.01 32.98 18.97
CA ASN A 161 28.37 33.77 20.14
C ASN A 161 29.86 34.17 20.05
N HIS A 162 30.12 35.46 20.26
CA HIS A 162 31.37 36.16 20.61
C HIS A 162 32.74 35.69 20.08
N LYS A 163 33.45 36.63 19.45
CA LYS A 163 34.84 36.95 19.81
C LYS A 163 34.97 38.44 20.10
N ALA A 164 35.33 38.75 21.35
CA ALA A 164 36.05 39.96 21.71
C ALA A 164 37.54 39.73 21.42
N GLU A 165 38.23 40.76 20.92
CA GLU A 165 39.61 41.16 21.25
C GLU A 165 40.09 42.21 20.22
N GLY A 166 40.45 43.40 20.71
CA GLY A 166 40.97 44.54 19.94
C GLY A 166 40.38 45.87 20.38
#